data_AF-A0A8J6JCQ8-F1
#
_entry.id   AF-A0A8J6JCQ8-F1
#
_cell.length_a   1.000
_cell.length_b   1.000
_cell.length_c   1.000
_cell.angle_alpha   90.00
_cell.angle_beta   90.00
_cell.angle_gamma   90.00
#
_symmetry.space_group_name_H-M   'P 1'
#
loop_
_entity.id
_entity.type
_entity.pdbx_description
1 polymer ?
#
loop_
_entity_poly.entity_id
_entity_poly.type
_entity_poly.pdbx_seq_one_letter_code
_entity_poly.pdbx_strand_id
1 'polypeptide(L)'
;MAMLERVREWLETYPGMARLSGFEVDELGTAADCGGLFPQGLTEVERREDILGNVEVLNEYRFSLRCVFGRTPDGGGAEANAQWVLAFQDWVQEQSARGTAAQLGGEGTQQGTARAEKGALSQNSEDGTATYEVALTIKFKKRYEV
;
A
#
# COMPACT_ATOMS: atom_id res chain seq x y z
N MET A 1 -14.62 6.68 -9.81
CA MET A 1 -13.75 6.32 -8.67
C MET A 1 -12.31 6.64 -9.03
N ALA A 2 -11.65 7.45 -8.21
CA ALA A 2 -10.27 7.85 -8.42
C ALA A 2 -9.29 6.69 -8.09
N MET A 3 -8.06 6.73 -8.61
CA MET A 3 -7.06 5.67 -8.35
C MET A 3 -6.80 5.47 -6.85
N LEU A 4 -6.65 6.57 -6.12
CA LEU A 4 -6.32 6.53 -4.69
C LEU A 4 -7.45 5.94 -3.85
N GLU A 5 -8.70 6.23 -4.22
CA GLU A 5 -9.91 5.66 -3.62
C GLU A 5 -9.94 4.14 -3.81
N ARG A 6 -9.60 3.64 -5.01
CA ARG A 6 -9.49 2.20 -5.27
C ARG A 6 -8.39 1.51 -4.47
N VAL A 7 -7.26 2.19 -4.27
CA VAL A 7 -6.19 1.66 -3.40
C VAL A 7 -6.68 1.58 -1.96
N ARG A 8 -7.34 2.63 -1.46
CA ARG A 8 -7.91 2.66 -0.11
C ARG A 8 -8.92 1.53 0.09
N GLU A 9 -9.92 1.41 -0.78
CA GLU A 9 -10.93 0.36 -0.71
C GLU A 9 -10.31 -1.04 -0.74
N TRP A 10 -9.31 -1.26 -1.60
CA TRP A 10 -8.60 -2.54 -1.63
C TRP A 10 -7.85 -2.80 -0.32
N LEU A 11 -7.15 -1.80 0.23
CA LEU A 11 -6.46 -1.93 1.52
C LEU A 11 -7.43 -2.22 2.66
N GLU A 12 -8.62 -1.61 2.67
CA GLU A 12 -9.67 -1.85 3.67
C GLU A 12 -10.19 -3.30 3.66
N THR A 13 -9.97 -4.06 2.58
CA THR A 13 -10.30 -5.50 2.53
C THR A 13 -9.33 -6.39 3.30
N TYR A 14 -8.15 -5.88 3.67
CA TYR A 14 -7.22 -6.61 4.53
C TYR A 14 -7.82 -6.77 5.93
N PRO A 15 -8.01 -8.00 6.45
CA PRO A 15 -8.63 -8.21 7.76
C PRO A 15 -7.92 -7.49 8.92
N GLY A 16 -6.60 -7.29 8.79
CA GLY A 16 -5.82 -6.55 9.79
C GLY A 16 -6.19 -5.07 9.89
N MET A 17 -6.86 -4.47 8.89
CA MET A 17 -7.36 -3.09 8.98
C MET A 17 -8.43 -2.92 10.06
N ALA A 18 -9.15 -3.99 10.43
CA ALA A 18 -10.13 -3.93 11.52
C ALA A 18 -9.53 -3.55 12.88
N ARG A 19 -8.20 -3.69 13.04
CA ARG A 19 -7.47 -3.21 14.22
C ARG A 19 -7.38 -1.68 14.25
N LEU A 20 -7.34 -1.03 13.09
CA LEU A 20 -7.16 0.41 13.00
C LEU A 20 -8.48 1.13 13.29
N SER A 21 -8.41 2.14 14.15
CA SER A 21 -9.50 3.06 14.48
C SER A 21 -9.77 4.09 13.39
N GLY A 22 -8.79 4.33 12.50
CA GLY A 22 -8.90 5.22 11.36
C GLY A 22 -7.77 4.99 10.35
N PHE A 23 -8.06 5.25 9.08
CA PHE A 23 -7.12 5.10 7.97
C PHE A 23 -7.34 6.22 6.94
N GLU A 24 -6.43 7.20 6.91
CA GLU A 24 -6.59 8.40 6.09
C GLU A 24 -5.49 8.57 5.04
N VAL A 25 -5.71 9.47 4.08
CA VAL A 25 -4.73 9.78 3.03
C VAL A 25 -3.94 11.01 3.44
N ASP A 26 -2.61 10.93 3.34
CA ASP A 26 -1.65 12.01 3.67
C ASP A 26 -1.72 12.54 5.12
N GLU A 27 -2.43 11.84 5.99
CA GLU A 27 -2.55 12.17 7.40
C GLU A 27 -2.21 10.95 8.26
N LEU A 28 -1.47 11.19 9.34
CA LEU A 28 -1.19 10.18 10.36
C LEU A 28 -1.60 10.74 11.72
N GLY A 29 -2.54 10.07 12.37
CA GLY A 29 -2.92 10.39 13.74
C GLY A 29 -1.78 10.11 14.73
N THR A 30 -1.90 10.67 15.93
CA THR A 30 -0.98 10.40 17.04
C THR A 30 -1.53 9.36 18.01
N ALA A 31 -2.81 9.01 17.89
CA ALA A 31 -3.46 8.00 18.71
C ALA A 31 -2.98 6.59 18.36
N ALA A 32 -3.09 5.67 19.33
CA ALA A 32 -2.83 4.27 19.09
C ALA A 32 -3.82 3.68 18.07
N ASP A 33 -3.31 2.73 17.29
CA ASP A 33 -4.05 1.98 16.27
C ASP A 33 -4.69 2.90 15.22
N CYS A 34 -3.94 3.86 14.69
CA CYS A 34 -4.33 4.63 13.49
C CYS A 34 -3.37 4.36 12.34
N GLY A 35 -3.79 4.63 11.11
CA GLY A 35 -2.92 4.51 9.94
C GLY A 35 -3.17 5.56 8.88
N GLY A 36 -2.25 5.61 7.93
CA GLY A 36 -2.38 6.47 6.77
C GLY A 36 -1.66 5.95 5.53
N LEU A 37 -2.15 6.38 4.38
CA LEU A 37 -1.61 6.11 3.05
C LEU A 37 -1.00 7.38 2.46
N PHE A 38 0.29 7.33 2.14
CA PHE A 38 1.05 8.46 1.64
C PHE A 38 1.52 8.19 0.21
N PRO A 39 0.96 8.86 -0.82
CA PRO A 39 1.41 8.71 -2.19
C PRO A 39 2.86 9.19 -2.39
N GLN A 40 3.65 8.44 -3.14
CA GLN A 40 5.03 8.77 -3.51
C GLN A 40 5.20 9.00 -5.02
N GLY A 41 4.09 9.05 -5.76
CA GLY A 41 4.07 9.37 -7.18
C GLY A 41 4.12 8.16 -8.12
N LEU A 42 4.26 8.48 -9.40
CA LEU A 42 4.25 7.55 -10.53
C LEU A 42 5.66 7.41 -11.11
N THR A 43 6.07 6.19 -11.41
CA THR A 43 7.26 5.90 -12.20
C THR A 43 6.86 5.15 -13.47
N GLU A 44 7.26 5.67 -14.63
CA GLU A 44 7.21 4.92 -15.89
C GLU A 44 8.39 3.92 -15.89
N VAL A 45 8.07 2.63 -15.93
CA VAL A 45 9.07 1.55 -15.88
C VAL A 45 9.51 1.15 -17.28
N GLU A 46 8.57 1.07 -18.21
CA GLU A 46 8.81 0.66 -19.59
C GLU A 46 7.77 1.28 -20.52
N ARG A 47 8.19 1.59 -21.76
CA ARG A 47 7.32 2.03 -22.84
C ARG A 47 7.59 1.23 -24.09
N ARG A 48 6.52 0.78 -24.75
CA ARG A 48 6.56 0.09 -26.04
C ARG A 48 5.58 0.74 -27.00
N GLU A 49 5.97 0.85 -28.25
CA GLU A 49 5.13 1.32 -29.35
C GLU A 49 5.05 0.22 -30.40
N ASP A 50 3.84 -0.07 -30.89
CA ASP A 50 3.64 -1.01 -31.97
C ASP A 50 3.72 -0.33 -33.36
N ILE A 51 3.75 -1.13 -34.42
CA ILE A 51 3.87 -0.62 -35.80
C ILE A 51 2.68 0.23 -36.26
N LEU A 52 1.56 0.20 -35.53
CA LEU A 52 0.36 0.99 -35.80
C LEU A 52 0.36 2.30 -35.00
N GLY A 53 1.37 2.54 -34.16
CA GLY A 53 1.50 3.71 -33.31
C GLY A 53 0.80 3.59 -31.96
N ASN A 54 0.27 2.42 -31.59
CA ASN A 54 -0.31 2.23 -30.26
C ASN A 54 0.81 2.13 -29.22
N VAL A 55 0.61 2.76 -28.06
CA VAL A 55 1.61 2.81 -26.99
C VAL A 55 1.13 2.02 -25.78
N GLU A 56 1.97 1.10 -25.28
CA GLU A 56 1.80 0.44 -23.98
C GLU A 56 2.86 0.95 -23.00
N VAL A 57 2.41 1.39 -21.83
CA VAL A 57 3.29 1.89 -20.77
C VAL A 57 3.12 1.02 -19.52
N LEU A 58 4.22 0.39 -19.07
CA LEU A 58 4.29 -0.23 -17.75
C LEU A 58 4.61 0.86 -16.72
N ASN A 59 3.71 1.02 -15.77
CA ASN A 59 3.76 2.03 -14.73
C ASN A 59 3.90 1.39 -13.35
N GLU A 60 4.42 2.17 -12.42
CA GLU A 60 4.55 1.82 -11.02
C GLU A 60 4.11 3.00 -10.15
N TYR A 61 3.01 2.84 -9.41
CA TYR A 61 2.68 3.76 -8.31
C TYR A 61 3.35 3.30 -7.03
N ARG A 62 3.88 4.26 -6.28
CA ARG A 62 4.50 4.02 -4.97
C ARG A 62 3.71 4.72 -3.88
N PHE A 63 3.61 4.06 -2.75
CA PHE A 63 2.96 4.53 -1.54
C PHE A 63 3.78 4.13 -0.32
N SER A 64 3.67 4.92 0.73
CA SER A 64 4.09 4.54 2.07
C SER A 64 2.85 4.34 2.92
N LEU A 65 2.69 3.14 3.48
CA LEU A 65 1.67 2.85 4.47
C LEU A 65 2.29 3.01 5.85
N ARG A 66 1.72 3.89 6.67
CA ARG A 66 2.18 4.14 8.03
C ARG A 66 1.11 3.77 9.02
N CYS A 67 1.48 3.05 10.08
CA CYS A 67 0.57 2.67 11.16
C CYS A 67 1.19 3.01 12.50
N VAL A 68 0.44 3.68 13.36
CA VAL A 68 0.79 3.90 14.76
C VAL A 68 0.08 2.84 15.58
N PHE A 69 0.83 2.00 16.28
CA PHE A 69 0.29 0.98 17.16
C PHE A 69 0.61 1.28 18.61
N GLY A 70 -0.31 0.92 19.50
CA GLY A 70 -0.03 0.93 20.94
C GLY A 70 1.08 -0.04 21.29
N ARG A 71 1.91 0.34 22.27
CA ARG A 71 2.90 -0.52 22.93
C ARG A 71 3.09 -0.09 24.37
N THR A 72 3.51 -1.01 25.23
CA THR A 72 3.88 -0.64 26.60
C THR A 72 5.39 -0.34 26.69
N PRO A 73 5.84 0.42 27.70
CA PRO A 73 7.27 0.72 27.89
C PRO A 73 8.15 -0.53 28.08
N ASP A 74 7.61 -1.58 28.70
CA ASP A 74 8.24 -2.89 28.89
C ASP A 74 8.22 -3.77 27.62
N GLY A 75 7.75 -3.25 26.49
CA GLY A 75 7.81 -3.91 25.18
C GLY A 75 6.58 -4.76 24.84
N GLY A 76 5.55 -4.77 25.70
CA GLY A 76 4.26 -5.39 25.40
C GLY A 76 3.64 -4.84 24.12
N GLY A 77 3.08 -5.73 23.31
CA GLY A 77 2.48 -5.42 22.01
C GLY A 77 3.47 -5.33 20.84
N ALA A 78 4.78 -5.23 21.09
CA ALA A 78 5.78 -5.09 20.01
C ALA A 78 5.78 -6.28 19.03
N GLU A 79 5.67 -7.51 19.55
CA GLU A 79 5.58 -8.72 18.72
C GLU A 79 4.30 -8.75 17.89
N ALA A 80 3.15 -8.42 18.49
CA ALA A 80 1.88 -8.35 17.77
C ALA A 80 1.89 -7.27 16.67
N ASN A 81 2.55 -6.14 16.92
CA ASN A 81 2.71 -5.06 15.94
C ASN A 81 3.62 -5.51 14.78
N ALA A 82 4.75 -6.15 15.08
CA ALA A 82 5.63 -6.72 14.06
C ALA A 82 4.91 -7.80 13.24
N GLN A 83 4.15 -8.68 13.90
CA GLN A 83 3.37 -9.72 13.24
C GLN A 83 2.31 -9.13 12.29
N TRP A 84 1.66 -8.03 12.67
CA TRP A 84 0.71 -7.33 11.80
C TRP A 84 1.39 -6.83 10.51
N VAL A 85 2.59 -6.26 10.63
CA VAL A 85 3.37 -5.75 9.48
C VAL A 85 3.83 -6.87 8.55
N LEU A 86 4.24 -8.01 9.10
CA LEU A 86 4.58 -9.18 8.30
C LEU A 86 3.35 -9.78 7.61
N ALA A 87 2.25 -9.96 8.35
CA ALA A 87 1.00 -10.47 7.82
C ALA A 87 0.43 -9.58 6.70
N PHE A 88 0.59 -8.25 6.79
CA PHE A 88 0.21 -7.34 5.72
C PHE A 88 1.03 -7.57 4.45
N GLN A 89 2.36 -7.75 4.58
CA GLN A 89 3.23 -8.02 3.43
C GLN A 89 2.90 -9.35 2.75
N ASP A 90 2.65 -10.40 3.55
CA ASP A 90 2.22 -11.71 3.05
C ASP A 90 0.85 -11.62 2.36
N TRP A 91 -0.09 -10.88 2.94
CA TRP A 91 -1.41 -10.67 2.35
C TRP A 91 -1.31 -9.96 0.99
N VAL A 92 -0.52 -8.88 0.88
CA VAL A 92 -0.32 -8.18 -0.42
C VAL A 92 0.29 -9.12 -1.45
N GLN A 93 1.26 -9.96 -1.05
CA GLN A 93 1.84 -10.97 -1.94
C GLN A 93 0.77 -11.96 -2.42
N GLU A 94 -0.07 -12.46 -1.53
CA GLU A 94 -1.17 -13.37 -1.87
C GLU A 94 -2.17 -12.71 -2.83
N GLN A 95 -2.61 -11.48 -2.56
CA GLN A 95 -3.51 -10.74 -3.45
C GLN A 95 -2.89 -10.57 -4.84
N SER A 96 -1.60 -10.25 -4.90
CA SER A 96 -0.90 -10.13 -6.17
C SER A 96 -0.79 -11.47 -6.90
N ALA A 97 -0.53 -12.58 -6.20
CA ALA A 97 -0.42 -13.90 -6.80
C ALA A 97 -1.77 -14.42 -7.33
N ARG A 98 -2.87 -14.03 -6.67
CA ARG A 98 -4.24 -14.39 -7.07
C ARG A 98 -4.86 -13.46 -8.11
N GLY A 99 -4.19 -12.36 -8.47
CA GLY A 99 -4.73 -11.36 -9.38
C GLY A 99 -5.87 -10.52 -8.76
N THR A 100 -5.90 -10.41 -7.44
CA THR A 100 -6.91 -9.67 -6.66
C THR A 100 -6.35 -8.41 -5.99
N ALA A 101 -5.18 -7.93 -6.46
CA ALA A 101 -4.62 -6.64 -6.04
C ALA A 101 -5.56 -5.46 -6.40
N ALA A 102 -5.24 -4.24 -5.97
CA ALA A 102 -6.01 -3.06 -6.37
C ALA A 102 -6.04 -2.87 -7.90
N GLN A 103 -7.22 -2.57 -8.45
CA GLN A 103 -7.40 -2.31 -9.88
C GLN A 103 -7.29 -0.80 -10.16
N LEU A 104 -6.13 -0.32 -10.61
CA LEU A 104 -5.84 1.12 -10.62
C LEU A 104 -6.40 1.95 -11.79
N GLY A 105 -7.10 1.38 -12.78
CA GLY A 105 -7.49 2.17 -13.96
C GLY A 105 -8.84 1.87 -14.60
N GLY A 106 -9.20 2.75 -15.54
CA GLY A 106 -10.37 2.61 -16.42
C GLY A 106 -10.06 1.77 -17.67
N GLU A 107 -10.88 1.90 -18.72
CA GLU A 107 -10.67 1.21 -20.00
C GLU A 107 -9.22 1.35 -20.50
N GLY A 108 -8.66 0.26 -21.04
CA GLY A 108 -7.27 0.20 -21.51
C GLY A 108 -6.21 0.03 -20.41
N THR A 109 -6.60 -0.06 -19.14
CA THR A 109 -5.67 -0.36 -18.04
C THR A 109 -5.68 -1.85 -17.74
N GLN A 110 -4.53 -2.51 -17.89
CA GLN A 110 -4.37 -3.90 -17.45
C GLN A 110 -3.72 -3.92 -16.07
N GLN A 111 -4.29 -4.76 -15.21
CA GLN A 111 -3.82 -4.93 -13.85
C GLN A 111 -2.42 -5.56 -13.84
N GLY A 112 -1.51 -4.97 -13.05
CA GLY A 112 -0.24 -5.59 -12.73
C GLY A 112 -0.20 -6.06 -11.28
N THR A 113 1.01 -6.34 -10.79
CA THR A 113 1.25 -6.90 -9.46
C THR A 113 1.35 -5.82 -8.39
N ALA A 114 0.93 -6.13 -7.17
CA ALA A 114 1.23 -5.33 -5.99
C ALA A 114 2.36 -5.97 -5.17
N ARG A 115 3.16 -5.15 -4.49
CA ARG A 115 4.21 -5.59 -3.56
C ARG A 115 4.23 -4.69 -2.35
N ALA A 116 4.23 -5.29 -1.17
CA ALA A 116 4.53 -4.60 0.07
C ALA A 116 5.90 -5.09 0.56
N GLU A 117 6.80 -4.16 0.81
CA GLU A 117 8.20 -4.45 1.12
C GLU A 117 8.70 -3.50 2.22
N LYS A 118 9.85 -3.86 2.82
CA LYS A 118 10.55 -3.02 3.81
C LYS A 118 9.68 -2.64 5.00
N GLY A 119 8.70 -3.47 5.36
CA GLY A 119 7.88 -3.27 6.54
C GLY A 119 8.74 -3.29 7.80
N ALA A 120 8.84 -2.15 8.49
CA ALA A 120 9.71 -2.00 9.64
C ALA A 120 9.21 -0.93 10.62
N LEU A 121 9.72 -1.00 11.85
CA LEU A 121 9.57 0.06 12.84
C LEU A 121 10.33 1.31 12.34
N SER A 122 9.62 2.43 12.19
CA SER A 122 10.20 3.72 11.77
C SER A 122 10.45 4.65 12.95
N GLN A 123 9.57 4.64 13.95
CA GLN A 123 9.69 5.50 15.13
C GLN A 123 9.12 4.83 16.38
N ASN A 124 9.75 5.08 17.53
CA ASN A 124 9.15 4.84 18.84
C ASN A 124 8.78 6.19 19.46
N SER A 125 7.56 6.30 19.98
CA SER A 125 7.23 7.39 20.89
C SER A 125 7.52 6.97 22.33
N GLU A 126 7.93 7.93 23.15
CA GLU A 126 7.98 7.78 24.61
C GLU A 126 6.57 7.63 25.22
N ASP A 127 5.54 8.01 24.46
CA ASP A 127 4.12 8.01 24.86
C ASP A 127 3.43 6.64 24.74
N GLY A 128 4.17 5.55 24.61
CA GLY A 128 3.59 4.20 24.51
C GLY A 128 3.01 3.88 23.12
N THR A 129 3.57 4.45 22.06
CA THR A 129 3.23 4.09 20.68
C THR A 129 4.46 3.78 19.84
N ALA A 130 4.26 3.04 18.76
CA ALA A 130 5.28 2.72 17.78
C ALA A 130 4.71 2.91 16.37
N THR A 131 5.42 3.66 15.55
CA THR A 131 5.09 3.88 14.15
C THR A 131 5.84 2.87 13.30
N TYR A 132 5.10 2.16 12.47
CA TYR A 132 5.63 1.24 11.47
C TYR A 132 5.36 1.82 10.08
N GLU A 133 6.29 1.59 9.17
CA GLU A 133 6.20 2.00 7.78
C GLU A 133 6.40 0.79 6.86
N VAL A 134 5.56 0.68 5.83
CA VAL A 134 5.63 -0.35 4.78
C VAL A 134 5.62 0.35 3.43
N ALA A 135 6.57 0.04 2.56
CA ALA A 135 6.57 0.51 1.19
C ALA A 135 5.61 -0.34 0.35
N LEU A 136 4.58 0.27 -0.23
CA LEU A 136 3.63 -0.38 -1.11
C LEU A 136 3.85 0.09 -2.55
N THR A 137 3.98 -0.86 -3.45
CA THR A 137 4.20 -0.62 -4.88
C THR A 137 3.13 -1.34 -5.67
N ILE A 138 2.49 -0.66 -6.62
CA ILE A 138 1.49 -1.28 -7.50
C ILE A 138 1.86 -1.00 -8.95
N LYS A 139 2.12 -2.08 -9.69
CA LYS A 139 2.41 -2.03 -11.12
C LYS A 139 1.14 -2.20 -11.92
N PHE A 140 1.07 -1.54 -13.06
CA PHE A 140 -0.05 -1.66 -13.99
C PHE A 140 0.40 -1.24 -15.39
N LYS A 141 -0.29 -1.74 -16.41
CA LYS A 141 -0.06 -1.33 -17.79
C LYS A 141 -1.17 -0.42 -18.24
N LYS A 142 -0.84 0.59 -19.05
CA LYS A 142 -1.82 1.47 -19.68
C LYS A 142 -1.57 1.50 -21.19
N ARG A 143 -2.62 1.24 -21.95
CA ARG A 143 -2.60 1.27 -23.42
C ARG A 143 -3.22 2.56 -23.93
N TYR A 144 -2.60 3.14 -24.94
CA TYR A 144 -3.07 4.32 -25.66
C TYR A 144 -3.18 3.95 -27.14
N GLU A 145 -4.39 4.06 -27.68
CA GLU A 145 -4.71 3.75 -29.07
C GLU A 145 -4.87 5.04 -29.87
N VAL A 146 -4.51 4.98 -31.15
CA VAL A 146 -4.58 6.11 -32.10
C VAL A 146 -5.90 6.07 -32.88
#